data_AF-A0A2E1X3H2-F1
#
_entry.id   AF-A0A2E1X3H2-F1
#
_cell.length_a   1.000
_cell.length_b   1.000
_cell.length_c   1.000
_cell.angle_alpha   90.00
_cell.angle_beta   90.00
_cell.angle_gamma   90.00
#
_symmetry.space_group_name_H-M   'P 1'
#
loop_
_entity.id
_entity.type
_entity.pdbx_description
1 polymer ?
#
loop_
_entity_poly.entity_id
_entity_poly.type
_entity_poly.pdbx_seq_one_letter_code
_entity_poly.pdbx_strand_id
1 'polypeptide(L)'
;MSHKFDVPDALKKRTSTVAIDELARRGHRTVNVLDKAAVLSLIDEAVQNVVAERLDEINADDRDRIRVEARSEFTRLVKERHSKQQEKQKSYEQRIAKLREQAVDLEDRLQEERDRKGTPSQPVNTEELRSVVKEALEDARSEPASATGDQIDGIKKSIDALASKVAHGPTGSLGKLQDVPSEESLVAIFSKPSGEELENNLEQIEVKNAKAGGIAANLAKLRGLQKETE
;
A
#
# COMPACT_ATOMS: atom_id res chain seq x y z
N MET A 1 -28.44 -58.03 -61.64
CA MET A 1 -27.37 -57.06 -61.94
C MET A 1 -27.56 -55.84 -61.04
N SER A 2 -26.94 -55.84 -59.85
CA SER A 2 -27.05 -54.71 -58.91
C SER A 2 -26.08 -53.61 -59.35
N HIS A 3 -26.57 -52.58 -60.03
CA HIS A 3 -25.76 -51.40 -60.34
C HIS A 3 -25.49 -50.63 -59.04
N LYS A 4 -24.27 -50.76 -58.51
CA LYS A 4 -23.78 -49.87 -57.44
C LYS A 4 -23.50 -48.51 -58.08
N PHE A 5 -24.35 -47.53 -57.79
CA PHE A 5 -24.13 -46.15 -58.21
C PHE A 5 -23.08 -45.54 -57.27
N ASP A 6 -21.90 -45.26 -57.80
CA ASP A 6 -20.81 -44.68 -57.03
C ASP A 6 -20.99 -43.15 -56.96
N VAL A 7 -21.68 -42.71 -55.90
CA VAL A 7 -22.00 -41.30 -55.63
C VAL A 7 -20.76 -40.38 -55.65
N PRO A 8 -19.59 -40.76 -55.08
CA PRO A 8 -18.36 -39.97 -55.13
C PRO A 8 -17.85 -39.72 -56.56
N ASP A 9 -17.87 -40.74 -57.42
CA ASP A 9 -17.39 -40.62 -58.80
C ASP A 9 -18.36 -39.84 -59.70
N ALA A 10 -19.66 -39.92 -59.43
CA ALA A 10 -20.66 -39.08 -60.08
C ALA A 10 -20.55 -37.60 -59.67
N LEU A 11 -20.18 -37.32 -58.42
CA LEU A 11 -19.95 -35.97 -57.93
C LEU A 11 -18.67 -35.37 -58.56
N LYS A 12 -17.56 -36.12 -58.60
CA LYS A 12 -16.30 -35.67 -59.23
C LYS A 12 -16.46 -35.29 -60.69
N LYS A 13 -17.31 -35.98 -61.45
CA LYS A 13 -17.60 -35.66 -62.86
C LYS A 13 -18.45 -34.39 -63.05
N ARG A 14 -19.18 -33.95 -62.02
CA ARG A 14 -20.07 -32.78 -62.08
C ARG A 14 -19.53 -31.56 -61.33
N THR A 15 -18.45 -31.71 -60.56
CA THR A 15 -17.79 -30.61 -59.83
C THR A 15 -16.60 -30.06 -60.63
N SER A 16 -16.57 -28.74 -60.82
CA SER A 16 -15.41 -28.02 -61.37
C SER A 16 -14.78 -27.19 -60.25
N THR A 17 -13.45 -27.22 -60.14
CA THR A 17 -12.71 -26.41 -59.17
C THR A 17 -12.62 -24.98 -59.71
N VAL A 18 -13.20 -24.02 -58.99
CA VAL A 18 -13.22 -22.60 -59.36
C VAL A 18 -12.68 -21.78 -58.20
N ALA A 19 -11.85 -20.77 -58.50
CA ALA A 19 -11.33 -19.87 -57.49
C ALA A 19 -12.45 -19.00 -56.89
N ILE A 20 -12.34 -18.67 -55.59
CA ILE A 20 -13.34 -17.87 -54.86
C ILE A 20 -13.51 -16.49 -55.50
N ASP A 21 -12.42 -15.89 -55.99
CA ASP A 21 -12.46 -14.58 -56.67
C ASP A 21 -13.26 -14.60 -57.98
N GLU A 22 -13.25 -15.73 -58.70
CA GLU A 22 -14.02 -15.89 -59.93
C GLU A 22 -15.51 -16.09 -59.62
N LEU A 23 -15.85 -16.77 -58.53
CA LEU A 23 -17.22 -16.87 -58.04
C LEU A 23 -17.75 -15.50 -57.59
N ALA A 24 -16.93 -14.71 -56.90
CA ALA A 24 -17.26 -13.35 -56.50
C ALA A 24 -17.47 -12.43 -57.70
N ARG A 25 -16.60 -12.49 -58.72
CA ARG A 25 -16.75 -11.74 -59.98
C ARG A 25 -18.00 -12.13 -60.77
N ARG A 26 -18.44 -13.38 -60.67
CA ARG A 26 -19.71 -13.87 -61.27
C ARG A 26 -20.94 -13.55 -60.43
N GLY A 27 -20.79 -12.87 -59.29
CA GLY A 27 -21.90 -12.43 -58.44
C GLY A 27 -22.40 -13.48 -57.44
N HIS A 28 -21.71 -14.62 -57.31
CA HIS A 28 -22.06 -15.64 -56.32
C HIS A 28 -21.51 -15.24 -54.94
N ARG A 29 -22.41 -14.81 -54.06
CA ARG A 29 -22.09 -14.40 -52.68
C ARG A 29 -22.26 -15.52 -51.64
N THR A 30 -22.98 -16.57 -52.00
CA THR A 30 -23.25 -17.73 -51.15
C THR A 30 -22.87 -19.00 -51.88
N VAL A 31 -22.29 -19.94 -51.15
CA VAL A 31 -21.90 -21.26 -51.65
C VAL A 31 -22.46 -22.33 -50.72
N ASN A 32 -23.04 -23.37 -51.31
CA ASN A 32 -23.51 -24.53 -50.56
C ASN A 32 -22.33 -25.45 -50.30
N VAL A 33 -22.11 -25.76 -49.03
CA VAL A 33 -20.96 -26.53 -48.56
C VAL A 33 -21.41 -27.96 -48.22
N LEU A 34 -20.62 -28.95 -48.59
CA LEU A 34 -20.87 -30.36 -48.28
C LEU A 34 -20.62 -30.67 -46.80
N ASP A 35 -19.51 -30.16 -46.25
CA ASP A 35 -19.16 -30.31 -44.84
C ASP A 35 -18.94 -28.94 -44.19
N LYS A 36 -19.90 -28.54 -43.36
CA LYS A 36 -19.87 -27.27 -42.63
C LYS A 36 -18.80 -27.26 -41.55
N ALA A 37 -18.53 -28.40 -40.89
CA ALA A 37 -17.61 -28.47 -39.77
C ALA A 37 -16.17 -28.26 -40.23
N ALA A 38 -15.79 -28.91 -41.34
CA ALA A 38 -14.46 -28.74 -41.94
C ALA A 38 -14.17 -27.29 -42.36
N VAL A 39 -15.16 -26.60 -42.97
CA VAL A 39 -14.99 -25.20 -43.38
C VAL A 39 -14.89 -24.25 -42.19
N LEU A 40 -15.69 -24.44 -41.14
CA LEU A 40 -15.58 -23.63 -39.93
C LEU A 40 -14.23 -23.81 -39.24
N SER A 41 -13.73 -25.05 -39.14
CA SER A 41 -12.39 -25.31 -38.59
C SER A 41 -11.29 -24.62 -39.40
N LEU A 42 -11.38 -24.63 -40.73
CA LEU A 42 -10.41 -23.98 -41.61
C LEU A 42 -10.46 -22.44 -41.47
N ILE A 43 -11.66 -21.89 -41.28
CA ILE A 43 -11.84 -20.46 -41.00
C ILE A 43 -11.24 -20.10 -39.65
N ASP A 44 -11.52 -20.89 -38.61
CA ASP A 44 -10.98 -20.64 -37.27
C ASP A 44 -9.45 -20.69 -37.26
N GLU A 45 -8.85 -21.67 -37.94
CA GLU A 45 -7.40 -21.77 -38.11
C GLU A 45 -6.82 -20.56 -38.87
N ALA A 46 -7.43 -20.17 -39.99
CA ALA A 46 -6.98 -19.03 -40.77
C ALA A 46 -7.09 -17.70 -39.97
N VAL A 47 -8.17 -17.53 -39.20
CA VAL A 47 -8.36 -16.37 -38.34
C VAL A 47 -7.35 -16.37 -37.19
N GLN A 48 -7.10 -17.51 -36.56
CA GLN A 48 -6.10 -17.65 -35.50
C GLN A 48 -4.70 -17.28 -35.99
N ASN A 49 -4.31 -17.72 -37.19
CA ASN A 49 -3.00 -17.40 -37.76
C ASN A 49 -2.85 -15.89 -38.04
N VAL A 50 -3.87 -15.24 -38.59
CA VAL A 50 -3.85 -13.78 -38.84
C VAL A 50 -3.84 -12.99 -37.53
N VAL A 51 -4.55 -13.46 -36.51
CA VAL A 51 -4.55 -12.83 -35.19
C VAL A 51 -3.20 -13.00 -34.50
N ALA A 52 -2.58 -14.18 -34.58
CA ALA A 52 -1.25 -14.44 -34.06
C ALA A 52 -0.21 -13.53 -34.72
N GLU A 53 -0.23 -13.42 -36.06
CA GLU A 53 0.66 -12.53 -36.81
C GLU A 53 0.51 -11.06 -36.39
N ARG A 54 -0.74 -10.57 -36.26
CA ARG A 54 -1.02 -9.21 -35.78
C ARG A 54 -0.66 -8.97 -34.30
N LEU A 55 -0.76 -9.99 -33.46
CA LEU A 55 -0.37 -9.90 -32.05
C LEU A 55 1.16 -9.94 -31.89
N ASP A 56 1.86 -10.66 -32.75
CA ASP A 56 3.31 -10.72 -32.79
C ASP A 56 3.93 -9.40 -33.28
N GLU A 57 3.27 -8.71 -34.23
CA GLU A 57 3.65 -7.35 -34.65
C GLU A 57 3.55 -6.30 -33.51
N ILE A 58 2.76 -6.56 -32.45
CA ILE A 58 2.60 -5.67 -31.28
C ILE A 58 3.59 -6.03 -30.14
N ASN A 59 4.49 -7.02 -30.31
CA ASN A 59 4.92 -7.79 -29.14
C ASN A 59 6.33 -7.55 -28.56
N ALA A 60 7.25 -6.87 -29.26
CA ALA A 60 8.61 -6.67 -28.75
C ALA A 60 8.98 -5.20 -28.60
N ASP A 61 8.85 -4.44 -29.69
CA ASP A 61 9.29 -3.04 -29.72
C ASP A 61 8.47 -2.14 -28.78
N ASP A 62 7.16 -2.36 -28.70
CA ASP A 62 6.30 -1.60 -27.79
C ASP A 62 6.54 -1.98 -26.32
N ARG A 63 6.85 -3.25 -26.04
CA ARG A 63 7.26 -3.67 -24.69
C ARG A 63 8.57 -3.01 -24.30
N ASP A 64 9.54 -2.93 -25.20
CA ASP A 64 10.82 -2.31 -24.93
C ASP A 64 10.70 -0.80 -24.78
N ARG A 65 9.86 -0.12 -25.58
CA ARG A 65 9.53 1.30 -25.37
C ARG A 65 8.91 1.54 -24.00
N ILE A 66 7.91 0.76 -23.61
CA ILE A 66 7.25 0.87 -22.30
C ILE A 66 8.27 0.64 -21.17
N ARG A 67 9.20 -0.32 -21.32
CA ARG A 67 10.25 -0.56 -20.31
C ARG A 67 11.22 0.60 -20.21
N VAL A 68 11.63 1.19 -21.33
CA VAL A 68 12.55 2.35 -21.34
C VAL A 68 11.89 3.56 -20.70
N GLU A 69 10.62 3.83 -21.04
CA GLU A 69 9.83 4.91 -20.44
C GLU A 69 9.59 4.68 -18.94
N ALA A 70 9.22 3.47 -18.54
CA ALA A 70 9.04 3.13 -17.12
C ALA A 70 10.35 3.26 -16.33
N ARG A 71 11.49 2.86 -16.89
CA ARG A 71 12.81 3.01 -16.24
C ARG A 71 13.21 4.47 -16.11
N SER A 72 12.96 5.29 -17.12
CA SER A 72 13.30 6.72 -17.06
C SER A 72 12.44 7.46 -16.04
N GLU A 73 11.13 7.18 -16.01
CA GLU A 73 10.20 7.75 -15.04
C GLU A 73 10.51 7.28 -13.61
N PHE A 74 10.83 6.00 -13.43
CA PHE A 74 11.26 5.47 -12.13
C PHE A 74 12.53 6.17 -11.64
N THR A 75 13.54 6.30 -12.50
CA THR A 75 14.80 6.98 -12.16
C THR A 75 14.55 8.45 -11.79
N ARG A 76 13.64 9.12 -12.51
CA ARG A 76 13.21 10.49 -12.20
C ARG A 76 12.57 10.57 -10.81
N LEU A 77 11.61 9.69 -10.52
CA LEU A 77 10.91 9.66 -9.23
C LEU A 77 11.84 9.31 -8.06
N VAL A 78 12.79 8.40 -8.25
CA VAL A 78 13.79 8.06 -7.21
C VAL A 78 14.66 9.28 -6.90
N LYS A 79 15.16 9.99 -7.92
CA LYS A 79 15.94 11.21 -7.74
C LYS A 79 15.14 12.30 -7.04
N GLU A 80 13.88 12.51 -7.43
CA GLU A 80 13.00 13.50 -6.82
C GLU A 80 12.67 13.15 -5.35
N ARG A 81 12.44 11.87 -5.05
CA ARG A 81 12.23 11.41 -3.67
C ARG A 81 13.49 11.61 -2.83
N HIS A 82 14.66 11.27 -3.39
CA HIS A 82 15.94 11.44 -2.72
C HIS A 82 16.24 12.92 -2.43
N SER A 83 16.04 13.81 -3.41
CA SER A 83 16.24 15.25 -3.21
C SER A 83 15.30 15.81 -2.14
N LYS A 84 14.01 15.46 -2.18
CA LYS A 84 13.03 15.84 -1.15
C LYS A 84 13.41 15.34 0.24
N GLN A 85 13.91 14.11 0.34
CA GLN A 85 14.37 13.56 1.62
C GLN A 85 15.61 14.29 2.13
N GLN A 86 16.55 14.61 1.24
CA GLN A 86 17.76 15.35 1.58
C GLN A 86 17.45 16.79 2.01
N GLU A 87 16.51 17.47 1.34
CA GLU A 87 16.04 18.81 1.74
C GLU A 87 15.38 18.78 3.12
N LYS A 88 14.56 17.77 3.41
CA LYS A 88 13.98 17.57 4.73
C LYS A 88 15.07 17.37 5.79
N GLN A 89 16.06 16.51 5.53
CA GLN A 89 17.20 16.32 6.44
C GLN A 89 17.93 17.63 6.71
N LYS A 90 18.27 18.39 5.67
CA LYS A 90 18.89 19.73 5.80
C LYS A 90 18.03 20.68 6.62
N SER A 91 16.71 20.69 6.41
CA SER A 91 15.81 21.54 7.20
C SER A 91 15.76 21.15 8.68
N TYR A 92 15.83 19.86 9.00
CA TYR A 92 15.90 19.37 10.38
C TYR A 92 17.24 19.72 11.00
N GLU A 93 18.35 19.56 10.29
CA GLU A 93 19.69 19.94 10.74
C GLU A 93 19.77 21.44 11.04
N GLN A 94 19.24 22.29 10.16
CA GLN A 94 19.17 23.74 10.39
C GLN A 94 18.32 24.08 11.63
N ARG A 95 17.20 23.38 11.83
CA ARG A 95 16.35 23.58 13.01
C ARG A 95 17.05 23.14 14.29
N ILE A 96 17.77 22.01 14.25
CA ILE A 96 18.58 21.53 15.37
C ILE A 96 19.70 22.53 15.68
N ALA A 97 20.38 23.07 14.66
CA ALA A 97 21.40 24.09 14.85
C ALA A 97 20.83 25.34 15.53
N LYS A 98 19.68 25.85 15.08
CA LYS A 98 19.00 26.98 15.72
C LYS A 98 18.57 26.69 17.15
N LEU A 99 18.07 25.49 17.43
CA LEU A 99 17.68 25.10 18.80
C LEU A 99 18.90 24.97 19.71
N ARG A 100 20.05 24.52 19.19
CA ARG A 100 21.31 24.49 19.94
C ARG A 100 21.82 25.90 20.25
N GLU A 101 21.76 26.81 19.29
CA GLU A 101 22.11 28.22 19.49
C GLU A 101 21.20 28.85 20.57
N GLN A 102 19.88 28.64 20.48
CA GLN A 102 18.94 29.11 21.51
C GLN A 102 19.20 28.50 22.89
N ALA A 103 19.61 27.24 22.96
CA ALA A 103 19.95 26.60 24.23
C ALA A 103 21.20 27.24 24.86
N VAL A 104 22.23 27.54 24.05
CA VAL A 104 23.44 28.24 24.50
C VAL A 104 23.10 29.66 24.96
N ASP A 105 22.34 30.42 24.16
CA ASP A 105 21.90 31.77 24.53
C ASP A 105 21.11 31.80 25.84
N LEU A 106 20.25 30.80 26.07
CA LEU A 106 19.48 30.68 27.31
C LEU A 106 20.36 30.26 28.49
N GLU A 107 21.31 29.37 28.27
CA GLU A 107 22.29 28.96 29.28
C GLU A 107 23.15 30.15 29.71
N ASP A 108 23.66 30.94 28.76
CA ASP A 108 24.43 32.16 29.03
C ASP A 108 23.60 33.18 29.84
N ARG A 109 22.34 33.41 29.48
CA ARG A 109 21.44 34.29 30.25
C ARG A 109 21.17 33.76 31.66
N LEU A 110 21.01 32.45 31.82
CA LEU A 110 20.83 31.84 33.15
C LEU A 110 22.10 31.93 34.00
N GLN A 111 23.27 31.80 33.36
CA GLN A 111 24.57 31.98 34.01
C GLN A 111 24.73 33.44 34.46
N GLU A 112 24.45 34.42 33.60
CA GLU A 112 24.48 35.85 33.95
C GLU A 112 23.51 36.18 35.10
N GLU A 113 22.30 35.63 35.09
CA GLU A 113 21.33 35.82 36.17
C GLU A 113 21.76 35.10 37.46
N ARG A 114 22.42 33.94 37.38
CA ARG A 114 23.04 33.28 38.54
C ARG A 114 24.17 34.12 39.12
N ASP A 115 25.02 34.69 38.28
CA ASP A 115 26.13 35.53 38.71
C ASP A 115 25.62 36.85 39.31
N ARG A 116 24.53 37.42 38.77
CA ARG A 116 23.83 38.59 39.34
C ARG A 116 23.12 38.29 40.66
N LYS A 117 22.56 37.09 40.83
CA LYS A 117 22.01 36.58 42.12
C LYS A 117 23.09 35.99 43.04
N GLY A 118 24.35 36.00 42.63
CA GLY A 118 25.51 35.56 43.40
C GLY A 118 25.89 36.49 44.55
N THR A 119 25.26 37.67 44.67
CA THR A 119 25.21 38.43 45.94
C THR A 119 24.16 37.78 46.84
N PRO A 120 24.51 37.49 48.11
CA PRO A 120 23.82 36.48 48.90
C PRO A 120 22.34 36.81 48.99
N SER A 121 21.52 35.89 48.47
CA SER A 121 20.11 35.78 48.83
C SER A 121 20.02 35.98 50.33
N GLN A 122 19.27 36.99 50.74
CA GLN A 122 18.84 37.16 52.12
C GLN A 122 18.41 35.78 52.65
N PRO A 123 18.78 35.44 53.90
CA PRO A 123 18.34 34.19 54.49
C PRO A 123 16.82 34.22 54.47
N VAL A 124 16.21 33.42 53.60
CA VAL A 124 14.78 33.20 53.63
C VAL A 124 14.53 32.59 55.01
N ASN A 125 13.95 33.38 55.92
CA ASN A 125 13.74 32.99 57.30
C ASN A 125 12.89 31.72 57.27
N THR A 126 13.50 30.59 57.60
CA THR A 126 12.83 29.30 57.67
C THR A 126 11.67 29.32 58.67
N GLU A 127 11.68 30.26 59.61
CA GLU A 127 10.59 30.55 60.53
C GLU A 127 9.34 31.12 59.83
N GLU A 128 9.50 32.05 58.87
CA GLU A 128 8.38 32.62 58.11
C GLU A 128 7.82 31.62 57.11
N LEU A 129 8.67 30.80 56.49
CA LEU A 129 8.19 29.69 55.66
C LEU A 129 7.45 28.65 56.49
N ARG A 130 7.91 28.37 57.72
CA ARG A 130 7.21 27.45 58.63
C ARG A 130 5.89 28.03 59.13
N SER A 131 5.80 29.34 59.37
CA SER A 131 4.54 29.98 59.76
C SER A 131 3.53 29.95 58.62
N VAL A 132 3.94 30.28 57.39
CA VAL A 132 3.07 30.25 56.21
C VAL A 132 2.66 28.81 55.86
N VAL A 133 3.55 27.82 56.00
CA VAL A 133 3.19 26.40 55.80
C VAL A 133 2.27 25.90 56.92
N LYS A 134 2.44 26.36 58.16
CA LYS A 134 1.57 25.99 59.27
C LYS A 134 0.18 26.62 59.16
N GLU A 135 0.12 27.87 58.72
CA GLU A 135 -1.13 28.59 58.43
C GLU A 135 -1.86 27.95 57.25
N ALA A 136 -1.16 27.63 56.16
CA ALA A 136 -1.74 26.90 55.02
C ALA A 136 -2.17 25.47 55.39
N LEU A 137 -1.51 24.83 56.36
CA LEU A 137 -1.89 23.50 56.86
C LEU A 137 -3.08 23.57 57.82
N GLU A 138 -3.23 24.65 58.58
CA GLU A 138 -4.41 24.90 59.43
C GLU A 138 -5.63 25.31 58.60
N ASP A 139 -5.44 26.09 57.52
CA ASP A 139 -6.48 26.40 56.53
C ASP A 139 -6.90 25.15 55.74
N ALA A 140 -5.95 24.31 55.31
CA ALA A 140 -6.26 23.04 54.64
C ALA A 140 -6.87 21.96 55.57
N ARG A 141 -6.76 22.12 56.90
CA ARG A 141 -7.38 21.22 57.89
C ARG A 141 -8.79 21.69 58.30
N SER A 142 -9.15 22.92 57.95
CA SER A 142 -10.46 23.52 58.25
C SER A 142 -11.45 23.39 57.08
N GLU A 143 -11.01 22.95 55.90
CA GLU A 143 -11.87 22.55 54.79
C GLU A 143 -11.65 21.06 54.44
N PRO A 144 -12.67 20.18 54.53
CA PRO A 144 -12.57 18.84 53.98
C PRO A 144 -12.77 18.92 52.46
N ALA A 145 -11.79 19.41 51.72
CA ALA A 145 -11.72 19.16 50.29
C ALA A 145 -11.30 17.70 50.10
N SER A 146 -12.28 16.80 50.07
CA SER A 146 -12.05 15.43 49.67
C SER A 146 -11.62 15.40 48.19
N ALA A 147 -10.32 15.48 47.95
CA ALA A 147 -9.75 14.76 46.83
C ALA A 147 -9.95 13.28 47.15
N THR A 148 -11.10 12.77 46.71
CA THR A 148 -11.57 11.40 46.86
C THR A 148 -10.41 10.43 46.65
N GLY A 149 -10.19 9.51 47.60
CA GLY A 149 -9.17 8.46 47.47
C GLY A 149 -9.24 7.71 46.13
N ASP A 150 -10.42 7.70 45.50
CA ASP A 150 -10.68 7.18 44.16
C ASP A 150 -9.87 7.87 43.04
N GLN A 151 -9.60 9.18 43.15
CA GLN A 151 -8.77 9.92 42.17
C GLN A 151 -7.30 9.55 42.33
N ILE A 152 -6.84 9.39 43.57
CA ILE A 152 -5.46 8.98 43.86
C ILE A 152 -5.24 7.53 43.42
N ASP A 153 -6.22 6.65 43.61
CA ASP A 153 -6.16 5.26 43.13
C ASP A 153 -6.31 5.15 41.61
N GLY A 154 -7.04 6.07 40.96
CA GLY A 154 -7.08 6.20 39.51
C GLY A 154 -5.72 6.61 38.92
N ILE A 155 -5.01 7.52 39.58
CA ILE A 155 -3.66 7.95 39.19
C ILE A 155 -2.65 6.82 39.39
N LYS A 156 -2.73 6.07 40.49
CA LYS A 156 -1.87 4.89 40.70
C LYS A 156 -2.08 3.84 39.62
N LYS A 157 -3.33 3.52 39.28
CA LYS A 157 -3.66 2.57 38.20
C LYS A 157 -3.17 3.02 36.83
N SER A 158 -3.21 4.33 36.53
CA SER A 158 -2.72 4.85 35.25
C SER A 158 -1.18 4.84 35.17
N ILE A 159 -0.49 5.08 36.29
CA ILE A 159 0.96 4.93 36.40
C ILE A 159 1.37 3.47 36.23
N ASP A 160 0.67 2.52 36.86
CA ASP A 160 0.95 1.08 36.71
C ASP A 160 0.64 0.59 35.28
N ALA A 161 -0.41 1.11 34.64
CA ALA A 161 -0.72 0.84 33.23
C ALA A 161 0.35 1.41 32.28
N LEU A 162 0.93 2.58 32.57
CA LEU A 162 2.05 3.11 31.80
C LEU A 162 3.33 2.30 32.02
N ALA A 163 3.65 1.95 33.28
CA ALA A 163 4.83 1.18 33.63
C ALA A 163 4.78 -0.22 33.01
N SER A 164 3.63 -0.90 33.06
CA SER A 164 3.44 -2.18 32.39
C SER A 164 3.52 -2.07 30.87
N LYS A 165 3.02 -0.98 30.25
CA LYS A 165 3.10 -0.76 28.79
C LYS A 165 4.48 -0.36 28.31
N VAL A 166 5.32 0.19 29.18
CA VAL A 166 6.75 0.45 28.91
C VAL A 166 7.58 -0.82 29.14
N ALA A 167 7.25 -1.63 30.15
CA ALA A 167 7.92 -2.90 30.44
C ALA A 167 7.51 -4.04 29.46
N HIS A 168 6.29 -4.01 28.93
CA HIS A 168 5.73 -5.00 27.99
C HIS A 168 5.40 -4.37 26.62
N GLY A 169 5.87 -3.16 26.35
CA GLY A 169 5.90 -2.60 25.00
C GLY A 169 6.72 -3.53 24.10
N PRO A 170 6.36 -3.69 22.82
CA PRO A 170 6.86 -4.77 21.99
C PRO A 170 8.38 -4.68 21.83
N THR A 171 9.08 -5.45 22.65
CA THR A 171 10.50 -5.82 22.50
C THR A 171 10.64 -6.82 21.35
N GLY A 172 10.16 -6.40 20.17
CA GLY A 172 10.15 -7.20 18.95
C GLY A 172 10.38 -6.39 17.68
N SER A 173 10.81 -5.13 17.77
CA SER A 173 11.06 -4.31 16.56
C SER A 173 12.00 -3.12 16.79
N LEU A 174 12.96 -3.21 17.71
CA LEU A 174 14.12 -2.30 17.71
C LEU A 174 15.31 -3.08 17.14
N GLY A 175 15.53 -3.03 15.82
CA GLY A 175 16.67 -3.71 15.21
C GLY A 175 16.61 -4.02 13.72
N LYS A 176 15.51 -3.76 13.02
CA LYS A 176 15.61 -3.47 11.58
C LYS A 176 15.48 -1.97 11.43
N LEU A 177 16.64 -1.29 11.51
CA LEU A 177 16.92 -0.27 10.51
C LEU A 177 16.62 -0.95 9.18
N GLN A 178 15.41 -0.73 8.67
CA GLN A 178 15.11 -1.02 7.29
C GLN A 178 15.91 0.04 6.55
N ASP A 179 17.20 -0.25 6.36
CA ASP A 179 18.04 0.47 5.42
C ASP A 179 17.21 0.58 4.16
N VAL A 180 16.99 1.83 3.74
CA VAL A 180 16.36 2.10 2.46
C VAL A 180 17.14 1.26 1.46
N PRO A 181 16.49 0.32 0.75
CA PRO A 181 17.20 -0.59 -0.15
C PRO A 181 18.06 0.25 -1.08
N SER A 182 19.35 -0.10 -1.16
CA SER A 182 20.32 0.67 -1.94
C SER A 182 19.83 0.81 -3.39
N GLU A 183 20.20 1.90 -4.04
CA GLU A 183 19.81 2.18 -5.44
C GLU A 183 20.15 0.99 -6.36
N GLU A 184 21.29 0.34 -6.11
CA GLU A 184 21.73 -0.88 -6.79
C GLU A 184 20.79 -2.08 -6.56
N SER A 185 20.24 -2.23 -5.35
CA SER A 185 19.29 -3.31 -5.02
C SER A 185 17.96 -3.12 -5.75
N LEU A 186 17.49 -1.88 -5.89
CA LEU A 186 16.26 -1.56 -6.62
C LEU A 186 16.44 -1.72 -8.13
N VAL A 187 17.60 -1.35 -8.67
CA VAL A 187 17.93 -1.57 -10.08
C VAL A 187 18.12 -3.07 -10.38
N ALA A 188 18.65 -3.85 -9.44
CA ALA A 188 18.82 -5.29 -9.57
C ALA A 188 17.49 -6.05 -9.73
N ILE A 189 16.42 -5.59 -9.07
CA ILE A 189 15.07 -6.17 -9.21
C ILE A 189 14.60 -6.14 -10.68
N PHE A 190 14.94 -5.10 -11.43
CA PHE A 190 14.57 -4.94 -12.85
C PHE A 190 15.65 -5.38 -13.83
N SER A 191 16.79 -5.88 -13.34
CA SER A 191 17.92 -6.35 -14.15
C SER A 191 17.96 -7.87 -14.26
N LYS A 192 17.09 -8.59 -13.54
CA LYS A 192 16.98 -10.05 -13.66
C LYS A 192 16.43 -10.45 -15.03
N PRO A 193 17.11 -11.35 -15.78
CA PRO A 193 16.62 -11.86 -17.05
C PRO A 193 15.34 -12.70 -16.85
N SER A 194 14.50 -12.71 -17.88
CA SER A 194 13.15 -13.29 -17.93
C SER A 194 13.10 -14.82 -17.87
N GLY A 195 13.68 -15.42 -16.83
CA GLY A 195 13.71 -16.87 -16.63
C GLY A 195 13.69 -17.33 -15.17
N GLU A 196 13.81 -16.42 -14.20
CA GLU A 196 13.52 -16.76 -12.81
C GLU A 196 12.01 -16.68 -12.60
N GLU A 197 11.42 -17.80 -12.19
CA GLU A 197 10.02 -17.87 -11.76
C GLU A 197 9.79 -16.74 -10.75
N LEU A 198 8.90 -15.81 -11.09
CA LEU A 198 8.42 -14.80 -10.16
C LEU A 198 7.97 -15.55 -8.90
N GLU A 199 8.68 -15.38 -7.79
CA GLU A 199 8.30 -15.92 -6.49
C GLU A 199 6.93 -15.32 -6.13
N ASN A 200 5.89 -16.05 -6.53
CA ASN A 200 4.53 -15.56 -6.50
C ASN A 200 3.93 -15.87 -5.13
N ASN A 201 4.13 -14.93 -4.21
CA ASN A 201 3.54 -15.03 -2.87
C ASN A 201 1.99 -14.94 -2.86
N LEU A 202 1.32 -14.84 -4.02
CA LEU A 202 -0.15 -14.91 -4.10
C LEU A 202 -0.72 -16.22 -3.56
N GLU A 203 0.01 -17.34 -3.65
CA GLU A 203 -0.47 -18.62 -3.11
C GLU A 203 -0.49 -18.66 -1.58
N GLN A 204 0.32 -17.84 -0.90
CA GLN A 204 0.35 -17.75 0.56
C GLN A 204 -0.66 -16.73 1.13
N ILE A 205 -1.30 -15.95 0.26
CA ILE A 205 -2.36 -15.02 0.68
C ILE A 205 -3.68 -15.81 0.72
N GLU A 206 -3.94 -16.47 1.84
CA GLU A 206 -5.29 -16.85 2.20
C GLU A 206 -6.10 -15.58 2.43
N VAL A 207 -6.77 -15.11 1.37
CA VAL A 207 -7.83 -14.11 1.52
C VAL A 207 -8.90 -14.78 2.36
N LYS A 208 -8.96 -14.46 3.65
CA LYS A 208 -10.14 -14.70 4.46
C LYS A 208 -11.27 -13.94 3.79
N ASN A 209 -11.99 -14.63 2.91
CA ASN A 209 -13.29 -14.24 2.42
C ASN A 209 -14.21 -14.27 3.65
N ALA A 210 -14.14 -13.22 4.47
CA ALA A 210 -15.28 -12.81 5.23
C ALA A 210 -16.35 -12.61 4.16
N LYS A 211 -17.28 -13.56 4.07
CA LYS A 211 -18.59 -13.34 3.45
C LYS A 211 -19.15 -12.12 4.17
N ALA A 212 -18.81 -10.94 3.67
CA ALA A 212 -19.55 -9.73 3.94
C ALA A 212 -20.92 -10.07 3.38
N GLY A 213 -21.81 -10.52 4.28
CA GLY A 213 -23.18 -10.85 3.93
C GLY A 213 -23.66 -9.68 3.10
N GLY A 214 -24.00 -9.96 1.84
CA GLY A 214 -24.35 -8.92 0.88
C GLY A 214 -25.43 -8.01 1.46
N ILE A 215 -25.67 -6.87 0.82
CA ILE A 215 -26.57 -5.81 1.31
C ILE A 215 -27.90 -6.35 1.90
N ALA A 216 -28.43 -7.47 1.37
CA ALA A 216 -29.56 -8.22 1.94
C ALA A 216 -29.39 -8.71 3.39
N ALA A 217 -28.23 -9.23 3.80
CA ALA A 217 -27.96 -9.68 5.17
C ALA A 217 -27.84 -8.50 6.14
N ASN A 218 -27.25 -7.38 5.69
CA ASN A 218 -27.22 -6.15 6.50
C ASN A 218 -28.62 -5.53 6.63
N LEU A 219 -29.44 -5.54 5.57
CA LEU A 219 -30.85 -5.12 5.64
C LEU A 219 -31.69 -6.01 6.56
N ALA A 220 -31.44 -7.33 6.57
CA ALA A 220 -32.12 -8.25 7.49
C ALA A 220 -31.75 -7.97 8.95
N LYS A 221 -30.47 -7.70 9.25
CA LYS A 221 -30.04 -7.27 10.60
C LYS A 221 -30.68 -5.94 11.01
N LEU A 222 -30.77 -4.97 10.09
CA LEU A 222 -31.38 -3.66 10.36
C LEU A 222 -32.89 -3.79 10.62
N ARG A 223 -33.60 -4.66 9.89
CA ARG A 223 -35.01 -4.99 10.18
C ARG A 223 -35.21 -5.74 11.48
N GLY A 224 -34.26 -6.60 11.88
CA GLY A 224 -34.29 -7.26 13.18
C GLY A 224 -34.20 -6.26 14.34
N LEU A 225 -33.26 -5.32 14.24
CA LEU A 225 -33.07 -4.27 15.24
C LEU A 225 -34.27 -3.30 15.33
N GLN A 226 -34.92 -2.97 14.21
CA GLN A 226 -36.14 -2.14 14.23
C GLN A 226 -37.33 -2.81 14.92
N LYS A 227 -37.38 -4.15 14.94
CA LYS A 227 -38.44 -4.90 15.62
C LYS A 227 -38.20 -5.10 17.12
N GLU A 228 -36.97 -4.92 17.59
CA GLU A 228 -36.65 -4.96 19.03
C GLU A 228 -36.87 -3.61 19.72
N THR A 229 -37.17 -2.55 18.96
CA THR A 229 -37.42 -1.19 19.46
C THR A 229 -38.90 -0.76 19.46
N GLU A 230 -39.84 -1.69 19.23
CA GLU A 230 -41.28 -1.55 19.50
C GLU A 230 -41.70 -2.44 20.67
#